data_AF-A0A358HTI1-F1
#
_entry.id   AF-A0A358HTI1-F1
#
_cell.length_a   1.000
_cell.length_b   1.000
_cell.length_c   1.000
_cell.angle_alpha   90.00
_cell.angle_beta   90.00
_cell.angle_gamma   90.00
#
_symmetry.space_group_name_H-M   'P 1'
#
loop_
_entity.id
_entity.type
_entity.pdbx_description
1 polymer ?
#
loop_
_entity_poly.entity_id
_entity_poly.type
_entity_poly.pdbx_seq_one_letter_code
_entity_poly.pdbx_strand_id
1 'polypeptide(L)'
;MNEQFEIIEDQDDIPSNPTSNPRVADLINARLSRRGFFKGLMATSAVAGAYMATNGVVRAQDASTLTFKSIPQKITKTHAVADGYDANILIRYGDKVVADAPAFVPGAVDAVSQNKQFGYNNDFIAFMPLPVGSDSSDHGLLCVNHEYTNAELMWPGLKDAMGVSQEQALHEIAAHGHSVVEVKKTGGTWQVVDGSKYARRISALDTEMVITGAVAGHDRLKTSSDPTGTRVIGTLNNCAGGKTPWGTILIAEENFNGYFGGDISKTNEERNYKRLGISTD
;
A
#
# COMPACT_ATOMS: atom_id res chain seq x y z
N MET A 1 -34.12 -2.24 -7.25
CA MET A 1 -33.16 -2.83 -6.31
C MET A 1 -32.81 -1.72 -5.33
N ASN A 2 -33.27 -1.82 -4.08
CA ASN A 2 -32.81 -0.91 -3.04
C ASN A 2 -31.43 -1.42 -2.63
N GLU A 3 -30.38 -0.76 -3.11
CA GLU A 3 -29.03 -0.98 -2.61
C GLU A 3 -29.00 -0.41 -1.19
N GLN A 4 -29.11 -1.29 -0.19
CA GLN A 4 -28.72 -0.98 1.17
C GLN A 4 -27.20 -0.97 1.19
N PHE A 5 -26.61 0.22 1.14
CA PHE A 5 -25.22 0.40 1.50
C PHE A 5 -25.14 0.28 3.02
N GLU A 6 -24.58 -0.82 3.48
CA GLU A 6 -24.18 -0.96 4.88
C GLU A 6 -23.02 0.00 5.10
N ILE A 7 -23.18 0.95 6.03
CA ILE A 7 -22.06 1.75 6.51
C ILE A 7 -21.28 0.80 7.40
N ILE A 8 -20.22 0.22 6.85
CA ILE A 8 -19.22 -0.51 7.62
C ILE A 8 -18.45 0.56 8.39
N GLU A 9 -18.61 0.60 9.72
CA GLU A 9 -17.69 1.34 10.57
C GLU A 9 -16.34 0.61 10.52
N ASP A 10 -15.38 1.20 9.83
CA ASP A 10 -14.02 0.70 9.81
C ASP A 10 -13.39 0.90 11.19
N GLN A 11 -12.74 -0.13 11.74
CA GLN A 11 -12.04 0.04 13.02
C GLN A 11 -10.90 1.06 12.90
N ASP A 12 -10.34 1.24 11.70
CA ASP A 12 -9.32 2.26 11.43
C ASP A 12 -9.86 3.69 11.56
N ASP A 13 -11.18 3.89 11.47
CA ASP A 13 -11.82 5.19 11.73
C ASP A 13 -11.90 5.52 13.24
N ILE A 14 -11.66 4.55 14.12
CA ILE A 14 -11.67 4.72 15.57
C ILE A 14 -10.25 5.02 16.06
N PRO A 15 -9.95 6.25 16.52
CA PRO A 15 -8.60 6.61 16.92
C PRO A 15 -8.15 5.88 18.19
N SER A 16 -7.06 5.13 18.09
CA SER A 16 -6.36 4.53 19.24
C SER A 16 -5.46 5.52 20.00
N ASN A 17 -5.26 6.73 19.46
CA ASN A 17 -4.44 7.77 20.09
C ASN A 17 -5.25 8.57 21.14
N PRO A 18 -4.95 8.45 22.45
CA PRO A 18 -5.71 9.10 23.50
C PRO A 18 -5.34 10.59 23.71
N THR A 19 -4.42 11.15 22.92
CA THR A 19 -3.99 12.55 23.10
C THR A 19 -5.05 13.52 22.60
N SER A 20 -5.19 14.67 23.27
CA SER A 20 -6.04 15.79 22.83
C SER A 20 -5.40 16.66 21.74
N ASN A 21 -4.40 16.15 21.01
CA ASN A 21 -3.77 16.90 19.94
C ASN A 21 -4.77 17.11 18.78
N PRO A 22 -4.74 18.28 18.11
CA PRO A 22 -5.63 18.53 16.98
C PRO A 22 -5.35 17.55 15.84
N ARG A 23 -6.39 17.05 15.18
CA ARG A 23 -6.23 16.19 14.01
C ARG A 23 -5.66 17.02 12.85
N VAL A 24 -4.91 16.38 11.96
CA VAL A 24 -4.39 17.07 10.76
C VAL A 24 -5.54 17.66 9.94
N ALA A 25 -6.66 16.94 9.83
CA ALA A 25 -7.88 17.44 9.20
C ALA A 25 -8.39 18.73 9.86
N ASP A 26 -8.37 18.83 11.20
CA ASP A 26 -8.78 20.04 11.93
C ASP A 26 -7.84 21.22 11.62
N LEU A 27 -6.54 20.96 11.53
CA LEU A 27 -5.55 21.98 11.17
C LEU A 27 -5.72 22.46 9.72
N ILE A 28 -5.99 21.54 8.78
CA ILE A 28 -6.29 21.85 7.38
C ILE A 28 -7.58 22.67 7.28
N ASN A 29 -8.65 22.23 7.95
CA ASN A 29 -9.94 22.92 7.97
C ASN A 29 -9.82 24.31 8.61
N ALA A 30 -9.06 24.46 9.69
CA ALA A 30 -8.76 25.75 10.30
C ALA A 30 -8.00 26.69 9.33
N ARG A 31 -7.08 26.17 8.51
CA ARG A 31 -6.36 26.96 7.51
C ARG A 31 -7.27 27.36 6.34
N LEU A 32 -8.07 26.44 5.83
CA LEU A 32 -9.00 26.69 4.73
C LEU A 32 -10.12 27.67 5.15
N SER A 33 -10.69 27.52 6.34
CA SER A 33 -11.68 28.44 6.89
C SER A 33 -11.11 29.85 7.12
N ARG A 34 -9.88 29.99 7.65
CA ARG A 34 -9.19 31.29 7.72
C ARG A 34 -9.04 31.93 6.34
N ARG A 35 -8.60 31.17 5.33
CA ARG A 35 -8.48 31.66 3.94
C ARG A 35 -9.85 32.05 3.35
N GLY A 36 -10.90 31.29 3.65
CA GLY A 36 -12.28 31.60 3.27
C GLY A 36 -12.78 32.89 3.92
N PHE A 37 -12.53 33.08 5.22
CA PHE A 37 -12.89 34.29 5.96
C PHE A 37 -12.18 35.55 5.42
N PHE A 38 -10.87 35.50 5.17
CA PHE A 38 -10.13 36.63 4.60
C PHE A 38 -10.56 36.96 3.16
N LYS A 39 -10.89 35.93 2.34
CA LYS A 39 -11.50 36.16 1.02
C LYS A 39 -12.90 36.80 1.14
N GLY A 40 -13.70 36.38 2.11
CA GLY A 40 -15.02 36.94 2.40
C GLY A 40 -14.94 38.40 2.88
N LEU A 41 -13.96 38.74 3.72
CA LEU A 41 -13.73 40.11 4.20
C LEU A 41 -13.23 41.05 3.09
N MET A 42 -12.39 40.56 2.19
CA MET A 42 -12.01 41.32 0.98
C MET A 42 -13.19 41.55 0.04
N ALA A 43 -14.15 40.63 -0.03
CA ALA A 43 -15.37 40.81 -0.83
C ALA A 43 -16.32 41.86 -0.24
N THR A 44 -16.39 42.02 1.08
CA THR A 44 -17.28 43.00 1.74
C THR A 44 -16.68 44.40 1.88
N SER A 45 -15.36 44.55 1.79
CA SER A 45 -14.67 45.87 1.82
C SER A 45 -14.40 46.46 0.42
N ALA A 46 -14.76 45.75 -0.65
CA ALA A 46 -14.56 46.15 -2.04
C ALA A 46 -15.62 47.11 -2.62
N VAL A 47 -16.33 47.88 -1.79
CA VAL A 47 -17.26 48.93 -2.28
C VAL A 47 -16.62 50.34 -2.29
N ALA A 48 -15.43 50.55 -1.71
CA ALA A 48 -14.88 51.92 -1.58
C ALA A 48 -13.44 52.18 -2.07
N GLY A 49 -12.68 51.21 -2.59
CA GLY A 49 -11.36 51.56 -3.12
C GLY A 49 -10.46 50.40 -3.54
N ALA A 50 -10.63 49.89 -4.77
CA ALA A 50 -9.64 48.98 -5.37
C ALA A 50 -9.61 49.01 -6.90
N TYR A 51 -9.87 50.16 -7.53
CA TYR A 51 -9.57 50.40 -8.96
C TYR A 51 -8.06 50.34 -9.30
N MET A 52 -7.19 50.02 -8.33
CA MET A 52 -5.73 49.96 -8.48
C MET A 52 -5.10 48.64 -7.99
N ALA A 53 -5.88 47.58 -7.71
CA ALA A 53 -5.34 46.27 -7.28
C ALA A 53 -5.86 45.08 -8.10
N THR A 54 -6.56 45.31 -9.21
CA THR A 54 -7.11 44.25 -10.08
C THR A 54 -6.10 43.64 -11.04
N ASN A 55 -4.84 44.12 -11.07
CA ASN A 55 -3.77 43.55 -11.89
C ASN A 55 -2.97 42.43 -11.21
N GLY A 56 -3.33 42.01 -9.99
CA GLY A 56 -2.61 40.96 -9.24
C GLY A 56 -3.35 39.62 -9.10
N VAL A 57 -4.60 39.51 -9.55
CA VAL A 57 -5.44 38.30 -9.35
C VAL A 57 -5.88 37.64 -10.67
N VAL A 58 -5.39 38.15 -11.80
CA VAL A 58 -5.60 37.53 -13.11
C VAL A 58 -4.28 36.89 -13.54
N ARG A 59 -4.29 35.56 -13.72
CA ARG A 59 -3.22 34.65 -14.18
C ARG A 59 -2.48 33.86 -13.08
N ALA A 60 -3.11 32.77 -12.66
CA ALA A 60 -2.46 31.46 -12.57
C ALA A 60 -3.54 30.35 -12.62
N GLN A 61 -4.42 30.40 -13.63
CA GLN A 61 -4.88 29.15 -14.23
C GLN A 61 -3.90 28.93 -15.37
N ASP A 62 -2.74 28.35 -15.06
CA ASP A 62 -1.92 27.79 -16.11
C ASP A 62 -2.80 26.81 -16.87
N ALA A 63 -2.78 26.92 -18.20
CA ALA A 63 -3.44 25.94 -19.04
C ALA A 63 -2.92 24.56 -18.62
N SER A 64 -3.85 23.66 -18.28
CA SER A 64 -3.50 22.30 -17.89
C SER A 64 -2.52 21.71 -18.90
N THR A 65 -1.41 21.15 -18.44
CA THR A 65 -0.47 20.41 -19.30
C THR A 65 -1.04 19.06 -19.76
N LEU A 66 -2.20 18.66 -19.22
CA LEU A 66 -2.88 17.43 -19.58
C LEU A 66 -3.55 17.58 -20.96
N THR A 67 -3.24 16.65 -21.85
CA THR A 67 -3.71 16.67 -23.26
C THR A 67 -4.91 15.75 -23.51
N PHE A 68 -5.33 14.96 -22.52
CA PHE A 68 -6.47 14.06 -22.64
C PHE A 68 -7.77 14.72 -22.16
N LYS A 69 -8.90 14.26 -22.71
CA LYS A 69 -10.23 14.68 -22.26
C LYS A 69 -10.61 13.91 -20.99
N SER A 70 -11.03 14.64 -19.94
CA SER A 70 -11.56 14.02 -18.73
C SER A 70 -12.75 13.11 -19.04
N ILE A 71 -12.79 11.94 -18.43
CA ILE A 71 -13.88 10.97 -18.54
C ILE A 71 -14.89 11.18 -17.39
N PRO A 72 -16.18 10.85 -17.58
CA PRO A 72 -17.16 10.84 -16.48
C PRO A 72 -16.88 9.69 -15.50
N GLN A 73 -17.22 9.90 -14.21
CA GLN A 73 -17.21 8.84 -13.21
C GLN A 73 -18.27 7.78 -13.56
N LYS A 74 -17.87 6.51 -13.56
CA LYS A 74 -18.74 5.37 -13.88
C LYS A 74 -18.24 4.13 -13.16
N ILE A 75 -19.17 3.31 -12.67
CA ILE A 75 -18.88 1.99 -12.12
C ILE A 75 -18.97 0.99 -13.27
N THR A 76 -17.84 0.42 -13.67
CA THR A 76 -17.74 -0.55 -14.76
C THR A 76 -16.94 -1.76 -14.34
N LYS A 77 -17.17 -2.92 -14.97
CA LYS A 77 -16.41 -4.16 -14.71
C LYS A 77 -14.95 -4.08 -15.19
N THR A 78 -14.62 -3.12 -16.04
CA THR A 78 -13.30 -2.92 -16.64
C THR A 78 -12.82 -1.48 -16.42
N HIS A 79 -11.53 -1.25 -16.66
CA HIS A 79 -10.93 0.08 -16.60
C HIS A 79 -11.57 1.04 -17.62
N ALA A 80 -11.89 2.24 -17.16
CA ALA A 80 -12.29 3.35 -18.00
C ALA A 80 -11.08 4.23 -18.29
N VAL A 81 -10.72 4.37 -19.56
CA VAL A 81 -9.60 5.22 -20.01
C VAL A 81 -10.09 6.28 -20.98
N ALA A 82 -9.31 7.35 -21.17
CA ALA A 82 -9.60 8.40 -22.14
C ALA A 82 -9.37 7.92 -23.58
N ASP A 83 -9.97 8.61 -24.55
CA ASP A 83 -9.80 8.27 -25.97
C ASP A 83 -8.30 8.28 -26.36
N GLY A 84 -7.86 7.22 -27.05
CA GLY A 84 -6.46 7.04 -27.46
C GLY A 84 -5.55 6.39 -26.42
N TYR A 85 -6.09 5.95 -25.28
CA TYR A 85 -5.36 5.19 -24.25
C TYR A 85 -5.90 3.76 -24.14
N ASP A 86 -5.04 2.86 -23.66
CA ASP A 86 -5.37 1.46 -23.38
C ASP A 86 -4.91 1.08 -21.96
N ALA A 87 -5.56 0.08 -21.38
CA ALA A 87 -5.17 -0.53 -20.11
C ALA A 87 -4.90 -2.02 -20.32
N ASN A 88 -3.66 -2.44 -20.13
CA ASN A 88 -3.21 -3.82 -20.29
C ASN A 88 -2.77 -4.38 -18.94
N ILE A 89 -3.04 -5.67 -18.72
CA ILE A 89 -2.59 -6.36 -17.51
C ILE A 89 -1.14 -6.83 -17.73
N LEU A 90 -0.24 -6.35 -16.86
CA LEU A 90 1.18 -6.71 -16.88
C LEU A 90 1.45 -8.01 -16.11
N ILE A 91 0.95 -8.09 -14.87
CA ILE A 91 1.10 -9.21 -13.94
C ILE A 91 -0.11 -9.22 -12.98
N ARG A 92 -0.49 -10.38 -12.46
CA ARG A 92 -1.62 -10.61 -11.55
C ARG A 92 -1.17 -11.38 -10.32
N TYR A 93 -1.95 -11.32 -9.25
CA TYR A 93 -1.85 -12.28 -8.15
C TYR A 93 -1.76 -13.72 -8.67
N GLY A 94 -0.80 -14.49 -8.13
CA GLY A 94 -0.54 -15.86 -8.53
C GLY A 94 0.38 -16.00 -9.76
N ASP A 95 0.57 -14.96 -10.57
CA ASP A 95 1.49 -15.04 -11.70
C ASP A 95 2.93 -15.31 -11.21
N LYS A 96 3.71 -16.01 -12.02
CA LYS A 96 5.07 -16.40 -11.68
C LYS A 96 5.98 -15.19 -11.41
N VAL A 97 6.69 -15.20 -10.28
CA VAL A 97 7.78 -14.25 -10.01
C VAL A 97 9.13 -14.93 -10.24
N VAL A 98 9.42 -16.02 -9.53
CA VAL A 98 10.68 -16.76 -9.71
C VAL A 98 10.58 -17.86 -10.77
N ALA A 99 11.72 -18.24 -11.35
CA ALA A 99 11.81 -19.12 -12.53
C ALA A 99 11.13 -20.50 -12.36
N ASP A 100 10.99 -21.00 -11.14
CA ASP A 100 10.39 -22.29 -10.82
C ASP A 100 9.02 -22.18 -10.12
N ALA A 101 8.40 -20.99 -10.09
CA ALA A 101 7.05 -20.86 -9.56
C ALA A 101 6.06 -21.67 -10.43
N PRO A 102 5.21 -22.51 -9.82
CA PRO A 102 4.21 -23.26 -10.57
C PRO A 102 3.11 -22.33 -11.08
N ALA A 103 2.30 -22.83 -12.02
CA ALA A 103 1.11 -22.11 -12.48
C ALA A 103 0.12 -21.93 -11.33
N PHE A 104 -0.48 -20.74 -11.23
CA PHE A 104 -1.50 -20.47 -10.23
C PHE A 104 -2.76 -21.30 -10.46
N VAL A 105 -3.30 -21.84 -9.38
CA VAL A 105 -4.56 -22.58 -9.37
C VAL A 105 -5.51 -21.86 -8.41
N PRO A 106 -6.51 -21.11 -8.92
CA PRO A 106 -7.47 -20.40 -8.07
C PRO A 106 -8.15 -21.33 -7.07
N GLY A 107 -8.17 -20.94 -5.79
CA GLY A 107 -8.76 -21.71 -4.69
C GLY A 107 -7.90 -22.86 -4.15
N ALA A 108 -6.71 -23.12 -4.71
CA ALA A 108 -5.77 -24.07 -4.13
C ALA A 108 -5.06 -23.46 -2.91
N VAL A 109 -4.91 -24.26 -1.85
CA VAL A 109 -4.20 -23.87 -0.64
C VAL A 109 -2.77 -24.42 -0.70
N ASP A 110 -1.85 -23.58 -1.14
CA ASP A 110 -0.43 -23.95 -1.27
C ASP A 110 0.47 -22.73 -0.98
N ALA A 111 0.92 -22.62 0.26
CA ALA A 111 1.79 -21.53 0.70
C ALA A 111 3.17 -21.57 0.03
N VAL A 112 3.69 -22.77 -0.28
CA VAL A 112 5.02 -22.95 -0.89
C VAL A 112 5.02 -22.40 -2.31
N SER A 113 3.98 -22.70 -3.07
CA SER A 113 3.77 -22.15 -4.41
C SER A 113 3.53 -20.65 -4.36
N GLN A 114 2.66 -20.19 -3.44
CA GLN A 114 2.36 -18.77 -3.29
C GLN A 114 3.61 -17.97 -2.96
N ASN A 115 4.56 -18.51 -2.19
CA ASN A 115 5.82 -17.85 -1.84
C ASN A 115 6.76 -17.62 -3.05
N LYS A 116 6.41 -18.14 -4.22
CA LYS A 116 7.15 -17.98 -5.49
C LYS A 116 6.37 -17.17 -6.54
N GLN A 117 5.10 -16.92 -6.29
CA GLN A 117 4.16 -16.25 -7.20
C GLN A 117 3.99 -14.77 -6.83
N PHE A 118 3.29 -13.97 -7.61
CA PHE A 118 3.02 -12.57 -7.28
C PHE A 118 1.98 -12.52 -6.15
N GLY A 119 2.18 -11.63 -5.18
CA GLY A 119 1.31 -11.52 -4.01
C GLY A 119 -0.06 -10.90 -4.30
N TYR A 120 -0.86 -10.77 -3.25
CA TYR A 120 -2.25 -10.32 -3.30
C TYR A 120 -2.37 -8.83 -2.95
N ASN A 121 -3.37 -8.15 -3.50
CA ASN A 121 -3.61 -6.70 -3.35
C ASN A 121 -2.33 -5.87 -3.48
N ASN A 122 -1.84 -5.79 -4.71
CA ASN A 122 -0.66 -5.00 -4.98
C ASN A 122 -0.89 -3.53 -4.60
N ASP A 123 0.07 -2.95 -3.89
CA ASP A 123 0.04 -1.54 -3.51
C ASP A 123 1.24 -0.79 -4.13
N PHE A 124 2.13 -0.22 -3.31
CA PHE A 124 3.21 0.62 -3.77
C PHE A 124 4.03 -0.02 -4.88
N ILE A 125 4.31 0.78 -5.90
CA ILE A 125 5.05 0.39 -7.09
C ILE A 125 6.21 1.35 -7.31
N ALA A 126 7.41 0.78 -7.49
CA ALA A 126 8.60 1.53 -7.89
C ALA A 126 9.26 0.90 -9.12
N PHE A 127 9.67 1.76 -10.06
CA PHE A 127 10.46 1.36 -11.22
C PHE A 127 11.94 1.71 -11.02
N MET A 128 12.80 0.70 -11.17
CA MET A 128 14.25 0.77 -11.04
C MET A 128 14.89 0.44 -12.40
N PRO A 129 15.34 1.44 -13.17
CA PRO A 129 15.89 1.22 -14.51
C PRO A 129 17.06 0.23 -14.53
N LEU A 130 17.14 -0.54 -15.62
CA LEU A 130 18.28 -1.39 -15.94
C LEU A 130 18.98 -0.91 -17.23
N PRO A 131 20.33 -1.04 -17.32
CA PRO A 131 21.24 -1.37 -16.21
C PRO A 131 21.20 -0.31 -15.10
N VAL A 132 21.71 -0.63 -13.91
CA VAL A 132 21.69 0.31 -12.77
C VAL A 132 22.34 1.64 -13.16
N GLY A 133 21.67 2.75 -12.87
CA GLY A 133 22.10 4.10 -13.27
C GLY A 133 21.61 4.54 -14.66
N SER A 134 20.84 3.70 -15.35
CA SER A 134 20.16 4.05 -16.59
C SER A 134 19.02 5.05 -16.33
N ASP A 135 18.81 5.97 -17.27
CA ASP A 135 17.62 6.84 -17.33
C ASP A 135 16.52 6.23 -18.24
N SER A 136 16.71 5.00 -18.72
CA SER A 136 15.72 4.32 -19.55
C SER A 136 14.45 4.04 -18.77
N SER A 137 13.32 4.31 -19.40
CA SER A 137 11.99 3.93 -18.91
C SER A 137 11.43 2.72 -19.66
N ASP A 138 12.24 1.93 -20.38
CA ASP A 138 11.76 0.81 -21.22
C ASP A 138 12.25 -0.56 -20.72
N HIS A 139 13.16 -0.59 -19.74
CA HIS A 139 13.68 -1.83 -19.16
C HIS A 139 14.11 -1.57 -17.72
N GLY A 140 13.61 -2.38 -16.78
CA GLY A 140 13.93 -2.19 -15.36
C GLY A 140 13.34 -3.26 -14.47
N LEU A 141 13.47 -3.05 -13.16
CA LEU A 141 12.79 -3.82 -12.13
C LEU A 141 11.55 -3.07 -11.67
N LEU A 142 10.46 -3.80 -11.51
CA LEU A 142 9.27 -3.36 -10.82
C LEU A 142 9.29 -3.96 -9.41
N CYS A 143 9.29 -3.08 -8.43
CA CYS A 143 9.28 -3.39 -7.00
C CYS A 143 7.87 -3.11 -6.50
N VAL A 144 7.11 -4.14 -6.12
CA VAL A 144 5.68 -4.05 -5.85
C VAL A 144 5.34 -4.65 -4.49
N ASN A 145 4.69 -3.86 -3.63
CA ASN A 145 4.17 -4.33 -2.34
C ASN A 145 2.91 -5.18 -2.51
N HIS A 146 2.62 -6.02 -1.52
CA HIS A 146 1.40 -6.82 -1.37
C HIS A 146 0.87 -6.63 0.04
N GLU A 147 -0.22 -5.89 0.14
CA GLU A 147 -0.62 -5.26 1.40
C GLU A 147 -1.47 -6.19 2.26
N TYR A 148 -2.54 -6.76 1.72
CA TYR A 148 -3.47 -7.61 2.47
C TYR A 148 -4.10 -8.69 1.60
N THR A 149 -4.80 -9.63 2.21
CA THR A 149 -5.57 -10.69 1.53
C THR A 149 -7.06 -10.53 1.75
N ASN A 150 -7.85 -11.06 0.81
CA ASN A 150 -9.30 -11.16 0.91
C ASN A 150 -9.67 -12.63 0.95
N ALA A 151 -9.69 -13.23 2.14
CA ALA A 151 -9.93 -14.66 2.34
C ALA A 151 -11.24 -15.13 1.68
N GLU A 152 -12.29 -14.31 1.72
CA GLU A 152 -13.60 -14.54 1.11
C GLU A 152 -13.55 -14.61 -0.43
N LEU A 153 -12.56 -13.98 -1.05
CA LEU A 153 -12.32 -14.02 -2.50
C LEU A 153 -11.34 -15.14 -2.89
N MET A 154 -10.46 -15.55 -1.97
CA MET A 154 -9.49 -16.62 -2.20
C MET A 154 -10.13 -18.01 -2.02
N TRP A 155 -11.03 -18.16 -1.04
CA TRP A 155 -11.55 -19.44 -0.58
C TRP A 155 -13.06 -19.58 -0.82
N PRO A 156 -13.49 -20.32 -1.86
CA PRO A 156 -14.91 -20.54 -2.11
C PRO A 156 -15.63 -21.15 -0.91
N GLY A 157 -16.73 -20.52 -0.49
CA GLY A 157 -17.58 -21.02 0.60
C GLY A 157 -17.17 -20.59 2.01
N LEU A 158 -16.12 -19.76 2.14
CA LEU A 158 -15.80 -19.11 3.40
C LEU A 158 -16.91 -18.13 3.80
N LYS A 159 -17.43 -18.26 5.02
CA LYS A 159 -18.51 -17.40 5.55
C LYS A 159 -17.97 -16.26 6.42
N ASP A 160 -16.76 -16.43 6.94
CA ASP A 160 -16.09 -15.53 7.86
C ASP A 160 -14.58 -15.62 7.60
N ALA A 161 -13.93 -14.47 7.42
CA ALA A 161 -12.49 -14.36 7.18
C ALA A 161 -11.66 -14.98 8.33
N MET A 162 -12.20 -15.00 9.55
CA MET A 162 -11.53 -15.61 10.72
C MET A 162 -11.68 -17.14 10.77
N GLY A 163 -12.46 -17.74 9.87
CA GLY A 163 -12.70 -19.18 9.80
C GLY A 163 -11.68 -19.97 8.98
N VAL A 164 -10.56 -19.36 8.59
CA VAL A 164 -9.54 -20.01 7.74
C VAL A 164 -8.76 -21.09 8.48
N SER A 165 -8.39 -22.16 7.77
CA SER A 165 -7.49 -23.19 8.29
C SER A 165 -6.07 -22.65 8.45
N GLN A 166 -5.22 -23.36 9.21
CA GLN A 166 -3.82 -22.99 9.34
C GLN A 166 -3.10 -22.94 7.99
N GLU A 167 -3.40 -23.87 7.08
CA GLU A 167 -2.82 -23.92 5.75
C GLU A 167 -3.27 -22.74 4.88
N GLN A 168 -4.53 -22.33 5.01
CA GLN A 168 -5.07 -21.13 4.37
C GLN A 168 -4.38 -19.88 4.91
N ALA A 169 -4.25 -19.76 6.22
CA ALA A 169 -3.52 -18.65 6.85
C ALA A 169 -2.05 -18.60 6.40
N LEU A 170 -1.36 -19.73 6.30
CA LEU A 170 0.02 -19.78 5.78
C LEU A 170 0.12 -19.34 4.32
N HIS A 171 -0.88 -19.69 3.49
CA HIS A 171 -0.93 -19.22 2.11
C HIS A 171 -1.18 -17.70 2.05
N GLU A 172 -2.06 -17.18 2.89
CA GLU A 172 -2.30 -15.74 3.01
C GLU A 172 -1.04 -14.99 3.46
N ILE A 173 -0.34 -15.47 4.49
CA ILE A 173 0.95 -14.93 4.93
C ILE A 173 1.97 -14.94 3.78
N ALA A 174 2.04 -16.01 2.98
CA ALA A 174 2.90 -16.08 1.81
C ALA A 174 2.49 -15.12 0.67
N ALA A 175 1.24 -14.64 0.65
CA ALA A 175 0.75 -13.69 -0.34
C ALA A 175 1.07 -12.23 0.00
N HIS A 176 1.44 -11.93 1.25
CA HIS A 176 1.91 -10.60 1.68
C HIS A 176 3.36 -10.33 1.23
N GLY A 177 3.82 -9.11 1.48
CA GLY A 177 5.23 -8.75 1.38
C GLY A 177 5.53 -7.88 0.17
N HIS A 178 6.51 -8.30 -0.62
CA HIS A 178 7.02 -7.56 -1.76
C HIS A 178 7.50 -8.50 -2.89
N SER A 179 7.23 -8.10 -4.14
CA SER A 179 7.75 -8.75 -5.35
C SER A 179 8.72 -7.83 -6.06
N VAL A 180 9.85 -8.37 -6.49
CA VAL A 180 10.72 -7.76 -7.49
C VAL A 180 10.58 -8.57 -8.77
N VAL A 181 10.16 -7.93 -9.87
CA VAL A 181 10.06 -8.54 -11.20
C VAL A 181 10.79 -7.69 -12.23
N GLU A 182 11.50 -8.31 -13.17
CA GLU A 182 12.09 -7.58 -14.30
C GLU A 182 11.03 -7.36 -15.38
N VAL A 183 10.95 -6.15 -15.90
CA VAL A 183 9.97 -5.75 -16.92
C VAL A 183 10.67 -5.05 -18.08
N LYS A 184 10.20 -5.31 -19.29
CA LYS A 184 10.73 -4.71 -20.51
C LYS A 184 9.62 -4.36 -21.48
N LYS A 185 9.76 -3.20 -22.11
CA LYS A 185 8.89 -2.73 -23.18
C LYS A 185 9.41 -3.25 -24.52
N THR A 186 8.60 -4.04 -25.19
CA THR A 186 8.91 -4.61 -26.51
C THR A 186 7.77 -4.30 -27.47
N GLY A 187 8.07 -3.66 -28.61
CA GLY A 187 7.05 -3.31 -29.60
C GLY A 187 5.96 -2.37 -29.06
N GLY A 188 6.28 -1.54 -28.06
CA GLY A 188 5.32 -0.62 -27.42
C GLY A 188 4.60 -1.18 -26.18
N THR A 189 4.70 -2.48 -25.92
CA THR A 189 3.99 -3.16 -24.82
C THR A 189 4.94 -3.64 -23.74
N TRP A 190 4.57 -3.44 -22.48
CA TRP A 190 5.31 -3.95 -21.33
C TRP A 190 5.07 -5.43 -21.11
N GLN A 191 6.13 -6.15 -20.76
CA GLN A 191 6.09 -7.58 -20.46
C GLN A 191 7.01 -7.88 -19.28
N VAL A 192 6.63 -8.86 -18.46
CA VAL A 192 7.50 -9.45 -17.44
C VAL A 192 8.54 -10.34 -18.13
N VAL A 193 9.80 -10.21 -17.72
CA VAL A 193 10.90 -11.03 -18.23
C VAL A 193 10.95 -12.33 -17.42
N ASP A 194 10.54 -13.44 -18.04
CA ASP A 194 10.60 -14.76 -17.39
C ASP A 194 12.04 -15.19 -17.09
N GLY A 195 12.21 -15.92 -15.99
CA GLY A 195 13.51 -16.43 -15.57
C GLY A 195 14.53 -15.36 -15.18
N SER A 196 14.09 -14.14 -14.88
CA SER A 196 15.00 -13.07 -14.45
C SER A 196 15.77 -13.46 -13.20
N LYS A 197 17.09 -13.28 -13.25
CA LYS A 197 17.99 -13.46 -12.09
C LYS A 197 17.74 -12.44 -10.97
N TYR A 198 17.01 -11.37 -11.25
CA TYR A 198 16.65 -10.34 -10.27
C TYR A 198 15.30 -10.63 -9.62
N ALA A 199 14.51 -11.56 -10.17
CA ALA A 199 13.19 -11.83 -9.66
C ALA A 199 13.25 -12.40 -8.24
N ARG A 200 12.45 -11.85 -7.34
CA ARG A 200 12.47 -12.21 -5.92
C ARG A 200 11.11 -12.01 -5.28
N ARG A 201 10.74 -12.96 -4.44
CA ARG A 201 9.71 -12.78 -3.40
C ARG A 201 10.36 -12.51 -2.06
N ILE A 202 9.80 -11.54 -1.37
CA ILE A 202 10.08 -11.15 0.01
C ILE A 202 8.72 -11.28 0.68
N SER A 203 8.52 -12.27 1.54
CA SER A 203 7.20 -12.53 2.14
C SER A 203 7.25 -12.51 3.66
N ALA A 204 6.07 -12.50 4.27
CA ALA A 204 5.91 -12.62 5.71
C ALA A 204 6.24 -14.04 6.24
N LEU A 205 6.44 -15.03 5.36
CA LEU A 205 6.51 -16.44 5.77
C LEU A 205 7.92 -16.92 6.12
N ASP A 206 8.92 -16.61 5.30
CA ASP A 206 10.26 -17.20 5.44
C ASP A 206 11.43 -16.25 5.16
N THR A 207 11.14 -14.99 4.83
CA THR A 207 12.21 -14.05 4.49
C THR A 207 12.86 -13.50 5.76
N GLU A 208 14.02 -14.02 6.13
CA GLU A 208 14.80 -13.44 7.23
C GLU A 208 15.27 -12.02 6.89
N MET A 209 15.04 -11.10 7.82
CA MET A 209 15.44 -9.70 7.73
C MET A 209 16.28 -9.30 8.95
N VAL A 210 17.22 -8.39 8.72
CA VAL A 210 18.05 -7.82 9.78
C VAL A 210 17.36 -6.58 10.35
N ILE A 211 17.28 -6.53 11.67
CA ILE A 211 16.91 -5.30 12.39
C ILE A 211 18.19 -4.50 12.64
N THR A 212 18.18 -3.23 12.23
CA THR A 212 19.31 -2.30 12.41
C THR A 212 18.82 -0.99 13.05
N GLY A 213 19.75 -0.07 13.31
CA GLY A 213 19.47 1.21 13.96
C GLY A 213 19.44 1.11 15.48
N ALA A 214 18.98 2.19 16.14
CA ALA A 214 19.13 2.38 17.58
C ALA A 214 18.39 1.35 18.46
N VAL A 215 17.38 0.68 17.90
CA VAL A 215 16.56 -0.30 18.63
C VAL A 215 17.02 -1.74 18.45
N ALA A 216 17.96 -2.02 17.54
CA ALA A 216 18.45 -3.37 17.30
C ALA A 216 19.08 -3.95 18.57
N GLY A 217 18.68 -5.16 18.95
CA GLY A 217 19.13 -5.85 20.16
C GLY A 217 18.42 -5.44 21.46
N HIS A 218 17.52 -4.46 21.40
CA HIS A 218 16.74 -4.04 22.56
C HIS A 218 15.85 -5.18 23.08
N ASP A 219 15.62 -5.25 24.39
CA ASP A 219 14.89 -6.37 25.03
C ASP A 219 13.46 -6.55 24.47
N ARG A 220 12.82 -5.46 24.04
CA ARG A 220 11.49 -5.48 23.40
C ARG A 220 11.45 -6.13 22.01
N LEU A 221 12.60 -6.37 21.39
CA LEU A 221 12.69 -7.04 20.09
C LEU A 221 13.07 -8.52 20.22
N LYS A 222 13.38 -8.99 21.43
CA LYS A 222 13.75 -10.38 21.67
C LYS A 222 12.50 -11.24 21.76
N THR A 223 12.51 -12.34 21.03
CA THR A 223 11.45 -13.36 21.05
C THR A 223 12.07 -14.72 21.36
N SER A 224 11.25 -15.76 21.53
CA SER A 224 11.76 -17.13 21.66
C SER A 224 12.45 -17.62 20.37
N SER A 225 12.07 -17.10 19.20
CA SER A 225 12.68 -17.45 17.91
C SER A 225 13.93 -16.62 17.60
N ASP A 226 14.02 -15.38 18.09
CA ASP A 226 15.25 -14.59 18.07
C ASP A 226 15.55 -13.97 19.44
N PRO A 227 16.35 -14.64 20.29
CA PRO A 227 16.76 -14.09 21.59
C PRO A 227 17.76 -12.93 21.45
N THR A 228 18.26 -12.65 20.24
CA THR A 228 19.20 -11.54 20.03
C THR A 228 18.48 -10.21 19.82
N GLY A 229 17.25 -10.22 19.30
CA GLY A 229 16.49 -9.01 18.95
C GLY A 229 17.07 -8.27 17.74
N THR A 230 17.75 -8.97 16.84
CA THR A 230 18.44 -8.42 15.67
C THR A 230 17.97 -9.03 14.35
N ARG A 231 17.09 -10.03 14.41
CA ARG A 231 16.49 -10.69 13.24
C ARG A 231 14.98 -10.78 13.39
N VAL A 232 14.29 -10.67 12.27
CA VAL A 232 12.84 -10.89 12.16
C VAL A 232 12.55 -11.72 10.92
N ILE A 233 11.48 -12.51 10.96
CA ILE A 233 10.98 -13.18 9.77
C ILE A 233 9.90 -12.31 9.16
N GLY A 234 10.16 -11.90 7.93
CA GLY A 234 9.18 -11.36 7.03
C GLY A 234 8.85 -9.90 7.23
N THR A 235 7.90 -9.46 6.42
CA THR A 235 7.27 -8.15 6.45
C THR A 235 5.83 -8.29 5.96
N LEU A 236 4.92 -7.52 6.55
CA LEU A 236 3.47 -7.64 6.33
C LEU A 236 2.79 -6.26 6.28
N ASN A 237 1.59 -6.20 5.73
CA ASN A 237 0.84 -4.95 5.51
C ASN A 237 1.68 -3.87 4.84
N ASN A 238 2.41 -4.28 3.81
CA ASN A 238 3.23 -3.37 3.03
C ASN A 238 2.32 -2.47 2.19
N CYS A 239 2.07 -1.26 2.67
CA CYS A 239 1.19 -0.29 2.04
C CYS A 239 1.99 0.52 1.02
N ALA A 240 2.48 1.68 1.47
CA ALA A 240 3.29 2.60 0.69
C ALA A 240 4.78 2.23 0.67
N GLY A 241 5.57 3.11 0.05
CA GLY A 241 7.01 2.97 0.01
C GLY A 241 7.71 4.20 -0.55
N GLY A 242 9.00 4.04 -0.82
CA GLY A 242 9.82 5.09 -1.37
C GLY A 242 11.03 4.56 -2.11
N LYS A 243 11.49 5.32 -3.11
CA LYS A 243 12.76 5.07 -3.79
C LYS A 243 13.80 6.03 -3.26
N THR A 244 14.93 5.49 -2.80
CA THR A 244 16.04 6.32 -2.34
C THR A 244 16.90 6.79 -3.52
N PRO A 245 17.59 7.94 -3.41
CA PRO A 245 18.51 8.42 -4.43
C PRO A 245 19.69 7.49 -4.71
N TRP A 246 20.05 6.63 -3.75
CA TRP A 246 21.17 5.68 -3.87
C TRP A 246 20.73 4.28 -4.32
N GLY A 247 19.52 4.15 -4.86
CA GLY A 247 19.10 2.96 -5.58
C GLY A 247 18.52 1.84 -4.71
N THR A 248 17.93 2.17 -3.56
CA THR A 248 17.20 1.20 -2.71
C THR A 248 15.71 1.51 -2.66
N ILE A 249 14.92 0.50 -2.32
CA ILE A 249 13.48 0.64 -2.07
C ILE A 249 13.23 0.58 -0.57
N LEU A 250 12.35 1.46 -0.12
CA LEU A 250 11.72 1.44 1.20
C LEU A 250 10.32 0.88 1.03
N ILE A 251 9.98 -0.11 1.86
CA ILE A 251 8.63 -0.65 2.00
C ILE A 251 8.14 -0.31 3.41
N ALA A 252 6.87 0.01 3.58
CA ALA A 252 6.32 0.47 4.86
C ALA A 252 5.21 -0.47 5.33
N GLU A 253 5.35 -1.00 6.54
CA GLU A 253 4.30 -1.75 7.24
C GLU A 253 3.30 -0.76 7.84
N GLU A 254 2.01 -0.92 7.55
CA GLU A 254 0.94 -0.04 8.04
C GLU A 254 0.07 -0.72 9.09
N ASN A 255 -0.94 -1.48 8.67
CA ASN A 255 -1.96 -2.07 9.55
C ASN A 255 -1.53 -3.42 10.15
N PHE A 256 -0.27 -3.49 10.59
CA PHE A 256 0.31 -4.73 11.14
C PHE A 256 -0.43 -5.23 12.38
N ASN A 257 -1.08 -4.33 13.12
CA ASN A 257 -1.81 -4.63 14.35
C ASN A 257 -2.94 -5.64 14.14
N GLY A 258 -3.57 -5.69 12.96
CA GLY A 258 -4.65 -6.63 12.65
C GLY A 258 -4.22 -8.11 12.60
N TYR A 259 -2.93 -8.39 12.69
CA TYR A 259 -2.35 -9.74 12.56
C TYR A 259 -1.82 -10.28 13.90
N PHE A 260 -2.02 -9.52 14.98
CA PHE A 260 -1.63 -9.90 16.33
C PHE A 260 -2.86 -9.88 17.22
N GLY A 261 -3.04 -10.95 17.99
CA GLY A 261 -4.10 -11.07 18.99
C GLY A 261 -3.57 -11.60 20.31
N GLY A 262 -4.46 -11.71 21.29
CA GLY A 262 -4.18 -12.27 22.61
C GLY A 262 -4.45 -11.31 23.76
N ASP A 263 -4.43 -11.85 24.98
CA ASP A 263 -4.82 -11.11 26.18
C ASP A 263 -3.74 -10.11 26.63
N ILE A 264 -3.83 -8.88 26.12
CA ILE A 264 -2.89 -7.80 26.41
C ILE A 264 -2.82 -7.43 27.89
N SER A 265 -3.85 -7.73 28.69
CA SER A 265 -3.87 -7.47 30.14
C SER A 265 -2.87 -8.33 30.92
N LYS A 266 -2.42 -9.44 30.32
CA LYS A 266 -1.39 -10.33 30.88
C LYS A 266 0.03 -9.85 30.57
N THR A 267 0.19 -8.70 29.93
CA THR A 267 1.48 -8.13 29.55
C THR A 267 1.79 -6.88 30.38
N ASN A 268 3.08 -6.58 30.58
CA ASN A 268 3.52 -5.30 31.17
C ASN A 268 3.50 -4.13 30.16
N GLU A 269 3.04 -4.37 28.93
CA GLU A 269 3.04 -3.42 27.81
C GLU A 269 1.62 -3.03 27.36
N GLU A 270 0.59 -3.33 28.16
CA GLU A 270 -0.83 -3.11 27.84
C GLU A 270 -1.11 -1.71 27.25
N ARG A 271 -0.55 -0.66 27.85
CA ARG A 271 -0.71 0.72 27.35
C ARG A 271 -0.19 0.88 25.91
N ASN A 272 0.92 0.23 25.58
CA ASN A 272 1.53 0.33 24.27
C ASN A 272 0.74 -0.45 23.23
N TYR A 273 0.27 -1.65 23.56
CA TYR A 273 -0.59 -2.43 22.67
C TYR A 273 -1.93 -1.73 22.39
N LYS A 274 -2.56 -1.14 23.41
CA LYS A 274 -3.77 -0.30 23.21
C LYS A 274 -3.50 0.88 22.28
N ARG A 275 -2.34 1.53 22.43
CA ARG A 275 -1.95 2.65 21.56
C ARG A 275 -1.70 2.22 20.12
N LEU A 276 -1.26 0.98 19.90
CA LEU A 276 -1.06 0.40 18.57
C LEU A 276 -2.35 -0.20 17.98
N GLY A 277 -3.46 -0.18 18.71
CA GLY A 277 -4.73 -0.76 18.22
C GLY A 277 -4.74 -2.29 18.18
N ILE A 278 -3.90 -2.96 18.98
CA ILE A 278 -3.93 -4.43 19.10
C ILE A 278 -5.08 -4.82 20.04
N SER A 279 -6.03 -5.61 19.53
CA SER A 279 -7.18 -6.15 20.26
C SER A 279 -6.91 -7.52 20.86
N THR A 280 -7.82 -7.96 21.74
CA THR A 280 -7.75 -9.28 22.40
C THR A 280 -8.29 -10.43 21.56
N ASP A 281 -9.00 -10.09 20.49
CA ASP A 281 -9.83 -10.97 19.68
C ASP A 281 -9.15 -11.24 18.34
#